data_AF-A0AAD6MIC9-F1
#
_entry.id   AF-A0AAD6MIC9-F1
#
_cell.length_a   1.000
_cell.length_b   1.000
_cell.length_c   1.000
_cell.angle_alpha   90.00
_cell.angle_beta   90.00
_cell.angle_gamma   90.00
#
_symmetry.space_group_name_H-M   'P 1'
#
loop_
_entity.id
_entity.type
_entity.pdbx_description
1 polymer ?
#
loop_
_entity_poly.entity_id
_entity_poly.type
_entity_poly.pdbx_seq_one_letter_code
_entity_poly.pdbx_strand_id
1 'polypeptide(L)'
;MGEMLLVNFKDSLPLVIIRPTMVASTYKEPFPGWIEGVRTIDSLIVGYGKGRVTCFISGPRSTLDVIPADMVVNAIIVAMVARAKQHSEIIYHLGSSFRNPVNFSNLHDFSFRYFSEHPWINKEGESVKVGKGIVLTSMPKFYTYMAIRFLLPLKALQLFNTLLFKKYQDLYTVLDRRVKLVMRLVDLYKPYVFFEGIFDDLNSEKLRIISKETCHETDIFDFDPMNIDWDDYMMNVHIPGLVKYEM
;
A
#
# COMPACT_ATOMS: atom_id res chain seq x y z
N MET A 1 9.17 4.71 -20.11
CA MET A 1 8.94 4.65 -21.57
C MET A 1 7.70 5.42 -22.00
N GLY A 2 6.50 5.18 -21.44
CA GLY A 2 5.28 5.89 -21.86
C GLY A 2 5.38 7.42 -21.80
N GLU A 3 5.88 7.95 -20.70
CA GLU A 3 6.08 9.41 -20.52
C GLU A 3 7.05 10.01 -21.55
N MET A 4 8.13 9.30 -21.89
CA MET A 4 9.08 9.76 -22.91
C MET A 4 8.42 9.82 -24.28
N LEU A 5 7.56 8.85 -24.60
CA LEU A 5 6.78 8.87 -25.85
C LEU A 5 5.80 10.05 -25.87
N LEU A 6 5.09 10.31 -24.78
CA LEU A 6 4.18 11.46 -24.68
C LEU A 6 4.94 12.78 -24.88
N VAL A 7 6.11 12.95 -24.25
CA VAL A 7 6.93 14.15 -24.42
C VAL A 7 7.43 14.29 -25.86
N ASN A 8 7.80 13.19 -26.52
CA ASN A 8 8.30 13.21 -27.89
C ASN A 8 7.21 13.47 -28.94
N PHE A 9 5.98 13.02 -28.71
CA PHE A 9 4.89 13.08 -29.69
C PHE A 9 3.79 14.10 -29.37
N LYS A 10 3.95 14.95 -28.34
CA LYS A 10 2.91 15.91 -27.96
C LYS A 10 2.69 17.06 -28.95
N ASP A 11 3.66 17.35 -29.83
CA ASP A 11 3.67 18.54 -30.70
C ASP A 11 3.28 19.82 -29.94
N SER A 12 2.18 20.47 -30.34
CA SER A 12 1.60 21.68 -29.75
C SER A 12 0.60 21.43 -28.62
N LEU A 13 0.30 20.18 -28.29
CA LEU A 13 -0.65 19.85 -27.22
C LEU A 13 -0.06 20.21 -25.84
N PRO A 14 -0.81 20.93 -24.98
CA PRO A 14 -0.44 21.11 -23.58
C PRO A 14 -0.37 19.74 -22.89
N LEU A 15 0.78 19.42 -22.30
CA LEU A 15 1.03 18.15 -21.62
C LEU A 15 1.39 18.41 -20.16
N VAL A 16 0.77 17.62 -19.28
CA VAL A 16 1.13 17.45 -17.87
C VAL A 16 1.17 15.95 -17.59
N ILE A 17 2.15 15.52 -16.79
CA ILE A 17 2.36 14.14 -16.36
C ILE A 17 2.30 14.13 -14.83
N ILE A 18 1.33 13.40 -14.30
CA ILE A 18 1.19 13.18 -12.86
C ILE A 18 1.72 11.78 -12.53
N ARG A 19 2.67 11.71 -11.61
CA ARG A 19 3.29 10.47 -11.12
C ARG A 19 2.91 10.26 -9.65
N PRO A 20 1.73 9.68 -9.36
CA PRO A 20 1.42 9.33 -7.98
C PRO A 20 2.25 8.12 -7.55
N THR A 21 2.55 8.08 -6.27
CA THR A 21 3.03 6.88 -5.58
C THR A 21 1.86 5.90 -5.36
N MET A 22 1.97 4.95 -4.42
CA MET A 22 0.82 4.10 -4.06
C MET A 22 -0.37 4.97 -3.64
N VAL A 23 -1.51 4.76 -4.31
CA VAL A 23 -2.73 5.51 -4.01
C VAL A 23 -3.56 4.72 -3.00
N ALA A 24 -3.86 5.34 -1.87
CA ALA A 24 -4.73 4.79 -0.82
C ALA A 24 -6.16 5.36 -0.94
N SER A 25 -7.01 5.10 0.05
CA SER A 25 -8.35 5.68 0.12
C SER A 25 -8.32 7.22 0.10
N THR A 26 -9.48 7.82 -0.06
CA THR A 26 -9.63 9.27 0.06
C THR A 26 -9.37 9.75 1.48
N TYR A 27 -8.76 10.93 1.61
CA TYR A 27 -8.52 11.59 2.89
C TYR A 27 -9.77 12.35 3.36
N LYS A 28 -10.35 13.18 2.49
CA LYS A 28 -11.48 14.05 2.77
C LYS A 28 -12.61 13.92 1.75
N GLU A 29 -12.30 13.96 0.45
CA GLU A 29 -13.31 14.08 -0.61
C GLU A 29 -13.39 12.84 -1.49
N PRO A 30 -14.57 12.48 -2.06
CA PRO A 30 -15.89 13.05 -1.79
C PRO A 30 -16.41 12.73 -0.39
N PHE A 31 -15.85 11.72 0.26
CA PHE A 31 -16.00 11.43 1.70
C PHE A 31 -14.79 10.61 2.16
N PRO A 32 -14.39 10.69 3.44
CA PRO A 32 -13.20 10.00 3.94
C PRO A 32 -13.30 8.48 3.82
N GLY A 33 -12.18 7.84 3.45
CA GLY A 33 -12.04 6.39 3.46
C GLY A 33 -12.68 5.68 2.26
N TRP A 34 -13.14 6.42 1.24
CA TRP A 34 -13.61 5.81 0.00
C TRP A 34 -12.44 5.17 -0.73
N ILE A 35 -12.64 3.93 -1.18
CA ILE A 35 -11.67 3.17 -1.95
C ILE A 35 -12.40 2.21 -2.89
N GLU A 36 -11.80 1.94 -4.04
CA GLU A 36 -12.31 0.97 -5.02
C GLU A 36 -11.29 -0.16 -5.23
N GLY A 37 -11.64 -1.32 -4.69
CA GLY A 37 -10.84 -2.53 -4.78
C GLY A 37 -9.69 -2.58 -3.79
N VAL A 38 -9.26 -3.80 -3.48
CA VAL A 38 -8.08 -4.07 -2.64
C VAL A 38 -6.81 -4.04 -3.49
N ARG A 39 -5.87 -3.11 -3.24
CA ARG A 39 -4.61 -3.02 -3.99
C ARG A 39 -3.40 -2.99 -3.06
N THR A 40 -2.30 -3.60 -3.50
CA THR A 40 -0.97 -3.52 -2.86
C THR A 40 -0.99 -3.67 -1.32
N ILE A 41 -0.92 -2.58 -0.55
CA ILE A 41 -0.90 -2.60 0.91
C ILE A 41 -2.23 -3.06 1.52
N ASP A 42 -3.34 -2.76 0.85
CA ASP A 42 -4.69 -3.15 1.27
C ASP A 42 -4.81 -4.66 1.38
N SER A 43 -4.18 -5.40 0.46
CA SER A 43 -4.17 -6.87 0.47
C SER A 43 -3.50 -7.42 1.73
N LEU A 44 -2.48 -6.73 2.25
CA LEU A 44 -1.81 -7.10 3.49
C LEU A 44 -2.69 -6.78 4.70
N ILE A 45 -3.31 -5.59 4.74
CA ILE A 45 -4.22 -5.17 5.81
C ILE A 45 -5.42 -6.13 5.89
N VAL A 46 -6.11 -6.36 4.77
CA VAL A 46 -7.26 -7.26 4.69
C VAL A 46 -6.85 -8.70 5.00
N GLY A 47 -5.71 -9.16 4.48
CA GLY A 47 -5.18 -10.49 4.78
C GLY A 47 -4.88 -10.69 6.27
N TYR A 48 -4.37 -9.65 6.93
CA TYR A 48 -4.10 -9.64 8.37
C TYR A 48 -5.39 -9.62 9.19
N GLY A 49 -6.33 -8.72 8.89
CA GLY A 49 -7.64 -8.65 9.56
C GLY A 49 -8.44 -9.94 9.45
N LYS A 50 -8.32 -10.67 8.32
CA LYS A 50 -8.92 -11.99 8.11
C LYS A 50 -8.14 -13.14 8.78
N GLY A 51 -7.07 -12.85 9.54
CA GLY A 51 -6.23 -13.83 10.22
C GLY A 51 -5.41 -14.73 9.29
N ARG A 52 -5.29 -14.38 8.00
CA ARG A 52 -4.57 -15.17 6.99
C ARG A 52 -3.09 -14.81 6.88
N VAL A 53 -2.74 -13.58 7.26
CA VAL A 53 -1.37 -13.08 7.30
C VAL A 53 -0.94 -12.96 8.76
N THR A 54 0.13 -13.65 9.13
CA THR A 54 0.65 -13.67 10.52
C THR A 54 2.03 -13.02 10.66
N CYS A 55 2.66 -12.64 9.55
CA CYS A 55 3.95 -11.96 9.53
C CYS A 55 4.00 -10.92 8.41
N PHE A 56 4.71 -9.83 8.66
CA PHE A 56 4.98 -8.78 7.68
C PHE A 56 6.46 -8.81 7.33
N ILE A 57 6.78 -8.45 6.09
CA ILE A 57 8.15 -8.24 5.64
C ILE A 57 8.30 -6.73 5.47
N SER A 58 9.36 -6.15 6.01
CA SER A 58 9.65 -4.72 5.89
C SER A 58 11.15 -4.50 5.92
N GLY A 59 11.70 -3.75 4.97
CA GLY A 59 13.05 -3.23 5.14
C GLY A 59 13.14 -2.35 6.39
N PRO A 60 14.28 -2.32 7.10
CA PRO A 60 14.43 -1.55 8.33
C PRO A 60 14.41 -0.02 8.10
N ARG A 61 14.68 0.42 6.88
CA ARG A 61 14.66 1.84 6.46
C ARG A 61 13.74 2.07 5.25
N SER A 62 12.81 1.15 5.02
CA SER A 62 11.90 1.24 3.87
C SER A 62 10.71 2.11 4.21
N THR A 63 10.63 3.25 3.53
CA THR A 63 9.50 4.17 3.58
C THR A 63 8.34 3.60 2.78
N LEU A 64 7.15 3.62 3.38
CA LEU A 64 5.89 3.38 2.71
C LEU A 64 5.47 4.69 2.03
N ASP A 65 5.79 4.82 0.75
CA ASP A 65 5.39 5.99 -0.02
C ASP A 65 3.94 5.82 -0.51
N VAL A 66 3.03 6.57 0.10
CA VAL A 66 1.58 6.47 -0.13
C VAL A 66 0.96 7.86 -0.17
N ILE A 67 -0.07 8.05 -1.01
CA ILE A 67 -0.80 9.31 -1.15
C ILE A 67 -2.32 9.03 -1.24
N PRO A 68 -3.18 9.80 -0.56
CA PRO A 68 -4.64 9.66 -0.69
C PRO A 68 -5.15 9.95 -2.10
N ALA A 69 -6.21 9.26 -2.52
CA ALA A 69 -6.76 9.37 -3.87
C ALA A 69 -7.24 10.78 -4.24
N ASP A 70 -7.87 11.47 -3.31
CA ASP A 70 -8.38 12.84 -3.48
C ASP A 70 -7.24 13.86 -3.64
N MET A 71 -6.14 13.71 -2.92
CA MET A 71 -4.95 14.54 -3.13
C MET A 71 -4.39 14.40 -4.55
N VAL A 72 -4.44 13.19 -5.14
CA VAL A 72 -4.04 12.98 -6.54
C VAL A 72 -4.97 13.71 -7.50
N VAL A 73 -6.28 13.64 -7.27
CA VAL A 73 -7.29 14.34 -8.10
C VAL A 73 -7.13 15.86 -7.98
N ASN A 74 -6.95 16.37 -6.76
CA ASN A 74 -6.73 17.79 -6.50
C ASN A 74 -5.49 18.31 -7.24
N ALA A 75 -4.38 17.56 -7.18
CA ALA A 75 -3.17 17.89 -7.91
C ALA A 75 -3.38 17.89 -9.44
N ILE A 76 -4.15 16.96 -10.00
CA ILE A 76 -4.50 16.95 -11.43
C ILE A 76 -5.22 18.24 -11.81
N ILE A 77 -6.25 18.62 -11.05
CA ILE A 77 -7.05 19.83 -11.30
C ILE A 77 -6.17 21.07 -11.24
N VAL A 78 -5.37 21.20 -10.18
CA VAL A 78 -4.46 22.35 -9.99
C VAL A 78 -3.42 22.42 -11.10
N ALA A 79 -2.84 21.29 -11.50
CA ALA A 79 -1.85 21.24 -12.57
C ALA A 79 -2.45 21.64 -13.92
N MET A 80 -3.69 21.24 -14.22
CA MET A 80 -4.39 21.66 -15.45
C MET A 80 -4.59 23.18 -15.50
N VAL A 81 -5.03 23.79 -14.40
CA VAL A 81 -5.24 25.24 -14.31
C VAL A 81 -3.91 26.00 -14.42
N ALA A 82 -2.87 25.55 -13.72
CA ALA A 82 -1.54 26.16 -13.79
C ALA A 82 -0.95 26.07 -15.20
N ARG A 83 -1.12 24.92 -15.88
CA ARG A 83 -0.67 24.73 -17.26
C ARG A 83 -1.39 25.64 -18.24
N ALA A 84 -2.69 25.85 -18.07
CA ALA A 84 -3.46 26.78 -18.90
C ALA A 84 -2.94 28.22 -18.79
N LYS A 85 -2.43 28.60 -17.60
CA LYS A 85 -1.75 29.88 -17.34
C LYS A 85 -0.26 29.88 -17.73
N GLN A 86 0.20 28.92 -18.52
CA GLN A 86 1.59 28.76 -19.00
C GLN A 86 2.67 28.60 -17.91
N HIS A 87 2.33 28.13 -16.71
CA HIS A 87 3.33 27.83 -15.67
C HIS A 87 4.04 26.50 -15.95
N SER A 88 5.32 26.42 -15.55
CA SER A 88 6.36 25.70 -16.30
C SER A 88 6.98 24.49 -15.59
N GLU A 89 6.19 23.44 -15.33
CA GLU A 89 6.70 22.08 -15.15
C GLU A 89 5.80 21.09 -15.89
N ILE A 90 6.38 20.03 -16.47
CA ILE A 90 5.61 19.01 -17.20
C ILE A 90 5.32 17.79 -16.30
N ILE A 91 6.15 17.55 -15.28
CA ILE A 91 6.08 16.34 -14.46
C ILE A 91 5.94 16.72 -12.99
N TYR A 92 4.91 16.18 -12.34
CA TYR A 92 4.63 16.34 -10.92
C TYR A 92 4.61 14.97 -10.25
N HIS A 93 5.48 14.79 -9.25
CA HIS A 93 5.51 13.58 -8.44
C HIS A 93 4.69 13.78 -7.18
N LEU A 94 3.72 12.90 -6.95
CA LEU A 94 2.82 12.99 -5.80
C LEU A 94 3.12 11.82 -4.87
N GLY A 95 3.89 12.10 -3.84
CA GLY A 95 4.29 11.14 -2.84
C GLY A 95 4.49 11.82 -1.49
N SER A 96 4.52 11.02 -0.44
CA SER A 96 4.74 11.49 0.93
C SER A 96 6.14 11.20 1.42
N SER A 97 6.87 10.29 0.76
CA SER A 97 8.16 9.77 1.23
C SER A 97 9.23 10.83 1.53
N PHE A 98 9.25 11.96 0.80
CA PHE A 98 10.24 13.02 1.02
C PHE A 98 9.87 13.95 2.17
N ARG A 99 8.61 14.40 2.24
CA ARG A 99 8.18 15.44 3.19
C ARG A 99 7.48 14.92 4.43
N ASN A 100 6.66 13.88 4.29
CA ASN A 100 5.90 13.29 5.39
C ASN A 100 6.03 11.75 5.40
N PRO A 101 7.24 11.20 5.65
CA PRO A 101 7.50 9.77 5.53
C PRO A 101 6.79 8.94 6.62
N VAL A 102 6.25 7.80 6.21
CA VAL A 102 5.77 6.73 7.11
C VAL A 102 6.54 5.44 6.80
N ASN A 103 6.94 4.66 7.81
CA ASN A 103 7.68 3.41 7.56
C ASN A 103 6.74 2.24 7.29
N PHE A 104 7.19 1.27 6.48
CA PHE A 104 6.45 0.01 6.28
C PHE A 104 6.20 -0.77 7.59
N SER A 105 7.05 -0.58 8.62
CA SER A 105 6.83 -1.19 9.94
C SER A 105 5.61 -0.62 10.68
N ASN A 106 5.24 0.65 10.43
CA ASN A 106 4.04 1.27 11.01
C ASN A 106 2.77 0.63 10.49
N LEU A 107 2.74 0.17 9.23
CA LEU A 107 1.58 -0.51 8.64
C LEU A 107 1.12 -1.71 9.48
N HIS A 108 2.08 -2.47 10.01
CA HIS A 108 1.80 -3.58 10.89
C HIS A 108 1.21 -3.11 12.24
N ASP A 109 1.75 -2.04 12.81
CA ASP A 109 1.28 -1.49 14.09
C ASP A 109 -0.16 -0.96 13.97
N PHE A 110 -0.45 -0.18 12.92
CA PHE A 110 -1.81 0.30 12.63
C PHE A 110 -2.79 -0.87 12.46
N SER A 111 -2.41 -1.88 11.66
CA SER A 111 -3.25 -3.05 11.45
C SER A 111 -3.50 -3.81 12.75
N PHE A 112 -2.47 -4.03 13.57
CA PHE A 112 -2.61 -4.73 14.85
C PHE A 112 -3.50 -3.96 15.82
N ARG A 113 -3.28 -2.66 16.00
CA ARG A 113 -4.09 -1.81 16.89
C ARG A 113 -5.54 -1.83 16.45
N TYR A 114 -5.81 -1.54 15.17
CA TYR A 114 -7.17 -1.47 14.65
C TYR A 114 -7.93 -2.79 14.83
N PHE A 115 -7.39 -3.92 14.36
CA PHE A 115 -8.10 -5.21 14.41
C PHE A 115 -8.10 -5.87 15.79
N SER A 116 -7.26 -5.41 16.72
CA SER A 116 -7.36 -5.82 18.12
C SER A 116 -8.54 -5.17 18.82
N GLU A 117 -8.83 -3.90 18.50
CA GLU A 117 -9.97 -3.16 19.04
C GLU A 117 -11.27 -3.45 18.28
N HIS A 118 -11.17 -3.66 16.97
CA HIS A 118 -12.28 -3.93 16.05
C HIS A 118 -12.06 -5.25 15.30
N PRO A 119 -12.20 -6.41 15.96
CA PRO A 119 -12.04 -7.70 15.31
C PRO A 119 -12.98 -7.85 14.12
N TRP A 120 -12.46 -8.30 12.98
CA TRP A 120 -13.29 -8.60 11.81
C TRP A 120 -14.18 -9.81 12.09
N ILE A 121 -15.45 -9.71 11.69
CA ILE A 121 -16.43 -10.78 11.81
C ILE A 121 -16.47 -11.55 10.49
N ASN A 122 -16.20 -12.84 10.53
CA ASN A 122 -16.25 -13.69 9.33
C ASN A 122 -17.70 -13.93 8.87
N LYS A 123 -17.87 -14.65 7.75
CA LYS A 123 -19.21 -14.92 7.18
C LYS A 123 -20.06 -15.79 8.10
N GLU A 124 -19.41 -16.52 8.98
CA GLU A 124 -20.00 -17.42 9.97
C GLU A 124 -20.39 -16.69 11.28
N GLY A 125 -20.11 -15.37 11.39
CA GLY A 125 -20.44 -14.56 12.56
C GLY A 125 -19.39 -14.64 13.69
N GLU A 126 -18.24 -15.26 13.45
CA GLU A 126 -17.18 -15.42 14.43
C GLU A 126 -16.17 -14.27 14.35
N SER A 127 -15.77 -13.79 15.53
CA SER A 127 -14.75 -12.77 15.69
C SER A 127 -13.35 -13.35 15.43
N VAL A 128 -12.67 -12.82 14.41
CA VAL A 128 -11.28 -13.21 14.08
C VAL A 128 -10.32 -12.49 15.02
N LYS A 129 -9.67 -13.26 15.90
CA LYS A 129 -8.65 -12.74 16.80
C LYS A 129 -7.30 -12.68 16.09
N VAL A 130 -6.83 -11.47 15.82
CA VAL A 130 -5.48 -11.25 15.31
C VAL A 130 -4.47 -11.27 16.47
N GLY A 131 -3.27 -11.77 16.19
CA GLY A 131 -2.13 -11.64 17.10
C GLY A 131 -1.18 -10.54 16.63
N LYS A 132 -0.32 -10.04 17.51
CA LYS A 132 0.71 -9.03 17.19
C LYS A 132 1.69 -9.46 16.08
N GLY A 133 1.65 -10.70 15.60
CA GLY A 133 2.45 -11.12 14.46
C GLY A 133 3.96 -10.93 14.64
N ILE A 134 4.68 -11.00 13.53
CA ILE A 134 6.14 -10.82 13.49
C ILE A 134 6.49 -9.92 12.29
N VAL A 135 7.31 -8.89 12.52
CA VAL A 135 7.90 -8.09 11.45
C VAL A 135 9.29 -8.63 11.12
N LEU A 136 9.46 -9.13 9.90
CA LEU A 136 10.66 -9.78 9.41
C LEU A 136 11.48 -8.76 8.61
N THR A 137 12.57 -8.30 9.22
CA THR A 137 13.36 -7.17 8.69
C THR A 137 14.36 -7.53 7.58
N SER A 138 14.41 -8.81 7.17
CA SER A 138 15.32 -9.27 6.12
C SER A 138 14.84 -10.58 5.50
N MET A 139 15.23 -10.82 4.25
CA MET A 139 14.90 -12.06 3.55
C MET A 139 15.44 -13.33 4.23
N PRO A 140 16.67 -13.36 4.78
CA PRO A 140 17.11 -14.52 5.56
C PRO A 140 16.18 -14.83 6.74
N LYS A 141 15.77 -13.81 7.52
CA LYS A 141 14.82 -14.00 8.62
C LYS A 141 13.48 -14.56 8.11
N PHE A 142 13.00 -14.06 6.97
CA PHE A 142 11.78 -14.57 6.34
C PHE A 142 11.91 -16.03 5.91
N TYR A 143 12.98 -16.41 5.21
CA TYR A 143 13.16 -17.79 4.78
C TYR A 143 13.35 -18.74 5.96
N THR A 144 14.04 -18.33 7.03
CA THR A 144 14.14 -19.12 8.27
C THR A 144 12.77 -19.30 8.93
N TYR A 145 11.97 -18.24 9.02
CA TYR A 145 10.61 -18.31 9.56
C TYR A 145 9.73 -19.26 8.73
N MET A 146 9.75 -19.12 7.39
CA MET A 146 9.01 -20.00 6.49
C MET A 146 9.48 -21.45 6.58
N ALA A 147 10.77 -21.68 6.72
CA ALA A 147 11.35 -23.00 6.87
C ALA A 147 10.82 -23.71 8.11
N ILE A 148 10.91 -23.04 9.27
CA ILE A 148 10.51 -23.60 10.57
C ILE A 148 9.00 -23.76 10.65
N ARG A 149 8.23 -22.72 10.29
CA ARG A 149 6.79 -22.68 10.54
C ARG A 149 5.98 -23.48 9.52
N PHE A 150 6.43 -23.56 8.26
CA PHE A 150 5.63 -24.12 7.17
C PHE A 150 6.35 -25.24 6.40
N LEU A 151 7.59 -25.05 5.95
CA LEU A 151 8.25 -26.03 5.08
C LEU A 151 8.65 -27.33 5.80
N LEU A 152 9.16 -27.25 7.04
CA LEU A 152 9.52 -28.43 7.83
C LEU A 152 8.27 -29.27 8.17
N PRO A 153 7.18 -28.69 8.71
CA PRO A 153 5.92 -29.42 8.90
C PRO A 153 5.36 -30.01 7.61
N LEU A 154 5.45 -29.28 6.49
CA LEU A 154 4.99 -29.76 5.20
C LEU A 154 5.80 -30.96 4.69
N LYS A 155 7.13 -30.96 4.87
CA LYS A 155 7.98 -32.12 4.57
C LYS A 155 7.66 -33.32 5.45
N ALA A 156 7.42 -33.09 6.75
CA ALA A 156 6.99 -34.15 7.66
C ALA A 156 5.63 -34.75 7.22
N LEU A 157 4.68 -33.89 6.84
CA LEU A 157 3.39 -34.30 6.29
C LEU A 157 3.56 -35.12 4.99
N GLN A 158 4.48 -34.74 4.11
CA GLN A 158 4.78 -35.48 2.88
C GLN A 158 5.25 -36.92 3.17
N LEU A 159 6.18 -37.07 4.13
CA LEU A 159 6.69 -38.38 4.54
C LEU A 159 5.57 -39.22 5.15
N PHE A 160 4.80 -38.65 6.08
CA PHE A 160 3.69 -39.34 6.73
C PHE A 160 2.59 -39.75 5.74
N ASN A 161 2.28 -38.87 4.80
CA ASN A 161 1.34 -39.16 3.72
C ASN A 161 1.83 -40.30 2.82
N THR A 162 3.14 -40.39 2.56
CA THR A 162 3.73 -41.50 1.79
C THR A 162 3.63 -42.82 2.58
N LEU A 163 3.89 -42.80 3.89
CA LEU A 163 3.78 -43.96 4.77
C LEU A 163 2.34 -44.46 4.93
N LEU A 164 1.36 -43.57 4.89
CA LEU A 164 -0.08 -43.88 4.98
C LEU A 164 -0.77 -44.01 3.62
N PHE A 165 -0.04 -44.49 2.60
CA PHE A 165 -0.60 -44.78 1.27
C PHE A 165 -1.39 -43.62 0.66
N LYS A 166 -0.88 -42.39 0.80
CA LYS A 166 -1.45 -41.15 0.23
C LYS A 166 -2.80 -40.70 0.81
N LYS A 167 -3.17 -41.15 2.02
CA LYS A 167 -4.42 -40.77 2.70
C LYS A 167 -4.64 -39.25 2.84
N TYR A 168 -3.57 -38.45 2.92
CA TYR A 168 -3.61 -36.99 3.11
C TYR A 168 -3.09 -36.22 1.88
N GLN A 169 -3.13 -36.81 0.70
CA GLN A 169 -2.55 -36.23 -0.52
C GLN A 169 -3.17 -34.88 -0.90
N ASP A 170 -4.48 -34.74 -0.75
CA ASP A 170 -5.19 -33.50 -1.08
C ASP A 170 -4.80 -32.37 -0.13
N LEU A 171 -4.77 -32.65 1.18
CA LEU A 171 -4.32 -31.69 2.19
C LEU A 171 -2.88 -31.22 1.92
N TYR A 172 -1.97 -32.17 1.67
CA TYR A 172 -0.58 -31.85 1.34
C TYR A 172 -0.50 -30.95 0.10
N THR A 173 -1.25 -31.29 -0.95
CA THR A 173 -1.23 -30.56 -2.23
C THR A 173 -1.78 -29.14 -2.08
N VAL A 174 -2.84 -28.95 -1.29
CA VAL A 174 -3.39 -27.62 -0.98
C VAL A 174 -2.37 -26.78 -0.20
N LEU A 175 -1.74 -27.34 0.84
CA LEU A 175 -0.75 -26.63 1.65
C LEU A 175 0.51 -26.29 0.84
N ASP A 176 1.03 -27.22 0.05
CA ASP A 176 2.17 -27.01 -0.84
C ASP A 176 1.90 -25.90 -1.86
N ARG A 177 0.73 -25.90 -2.50
CA ARG A 177 0.30 -24.81 -3.41
C ARG A 177 0.27 -23.46 -2.72
N ARG A 178 -0.27 -23.38 -1.48
CA ARG A 178 -0.33 -22.13 -0.70
C ARG A 178 1.07 -21.62 -0.36
N VAL A 179 1.95 -22.48 0.12
CA VAL A 179 3.34 -22.10 0.44
C VAL A 179 4.07 -21.62 -0.81
N LYS A 180 3.95 -22.33 -1.94
CA LYS A 180 4.54 -21.91 -3.22
C LYS A 180 4.02 -20.56 -3.70
N LEU A 181 2.72 -20.31 -3.55
CA LEU A 181 2.12 -19.03 -3.90
C LEU A 181 2.70 -17.89 -3.04
N VAL A 182 2.78 -18.07 -1.72
CA VAL A 182 3.35 -17.07 -0.81
C VAL A 182 4.81 -16.77 -1.17
N MET A 183 5.62 -17.80 -1.42
CA MET A 183 7.02 -17.63 -1.81
C MET A 183 7.16 -16.82 -3.11
N ARG A 184 6.34 -17.13 -4.13
CA ARG A 184 6.33 -16.38 -5.40
C ARG A 184 5.94 -14.91 -5.21
N LEU A 185 4.91 -14.64 -4.41
CA LEU A 185 4.48 -13.27 -4.12
C LEU A 185 5.58 -12.50 -3.40
N VAL A 186 6.23 -13.12 -2.40
CA VAL A 186 7.33 -12.46 -1.69
C VAL A 186 8.51 -12.18 -2.61
N ASP A 187 8.90 -13.12 -3.46
CA ASP A 187 9.99 -12.90 -4.42
C ASP A 187 9.65 -11.77 -5.42
N LEU A 188 8.38 -11.66 -5.83
CA LEU A 188 7.87 -10.58 -6.70
C LEU A 188 7.91 -9.21 -6.01
N TYR A 189 7.48 -9.14 -4.74
CA TYR A 189 7.34 -7.88 -4.02
C TYR A 189 8.59 -7.45 -3.23
N LYS A 190 9.54 -8.36 -3.02
CA LYS A 190 10.83 -8.10 -2.36
C LYS A 190 11.50 -6.80 -2.80
N PRO A 191 11.67 -6.48 -4.10
CA PRO A 191 12.35 -5.24 -4.50
C PRO A 191 11.62 -3.97 -4.04
N TYR A 192 10.31 -4.01 -3.85
CA TYR A 192 9.51 -2.87 -3.38
C TYR A 192 9.55 -2.75 -1.85
N VAL A 193 9.41 -3.88 -1.14
CA VAL A 193 9.39 -3.92 0.33
C VAL A 193 10.74 -3.55 0.96
N PHE A 194 11.83 -3.76 0.22
CA PHE A 194 13.20 -3.41 0.62
C PHE A 194 13.75 -2.19 -0.13
N PHE A 195 12.92 -1.49 -0.89
CA PHE A 195 13.33 -0.23 -1.50
C PHE A 195 13.52 0.82 -0.40
N GLU A 196 14.64 1.54 -0.45
CA GLU A 196 14.98 2.62 0.49
C GLU A 196 15.01 3.98 -0.21
N GLY A 197 14.64 4.04 -1.50
CA GLY A 197 14.62 5.29 -2.24
C GLY A 197 13.48 6.19 -1.78
N ILE A 198 13.78 7.48 -1.74
CA ILE A 198 12.84 8.54 -1.43
C ILE A 198 12.64 9.34 -2.72
N PHE A 199 11.39 9.65 -3.05
CA PHE A 199 11.06 10.40 -4.25
C PHE A 199 10.71 11.84 -3.90
N ASP A 200 11.45 12.75 -4.50
CA ASP A 200 11.27 14.19 -4.33
C ASP A 200 9.94 14.67 -4.96
N ASP A 201 9.27 15.59 -4.27
CA ASP A 201 8.02 16.26 -4.69
C ASP A 201 8.21 17.76 -4.99
N LEU A 202 9.45 18.28 -5.14
CA LEU A 202 9.74 19.70 -5.35
C LEU A 202 8.88 20.38 -6.44
N ASN A 203 8.64 19.71 -7.58
CA ASN A 203 7.81 20.28 -8.64
C ASN A 203 6.34 20.43 -8.22
N SER A 204 5.83 19.45 -7.47
CA SER A 204 4.47 19.46 -6.92
C SER A 204 4.33 20.53 -5.83
N GLU A 205 5.38 20.73 -5.03
CA GLU A 205 5.41 21.80 -4.05
C GLU A 205 5.41 23.19 -4.70
N LYS A 206 6.23 23.41 -5.73
CA LYS A 206 6.22 24.65 -6.52
C LYS A 206 4.84 24.91 -7.11
N LEU A 207 4.21 23.89 -7.69
CA LEU A 207 2.86 23.98 -8.24
C LEU A 207 1.86 24.44 -7.17
N ARG A 208 1.93 23.86 -5.98
CA ARG A 208 1.06 24.20 -4.86
C ARG A 208 1.25 25.66 -4.42
N ILE A 209 2.48 26.13 -4.26
CA ILE A 209 2.80 27.51 -3.89
C ILE A 209 2.24 28.50 -4.94
N ILE A 210 2.57 28.27 -6.22
CA ILE A 210 2.08 29.10 -7.34
C ILE A 210 0.55 29.14 -7.37
N SER A 211 -0.10 27.99 -7.15
CA SER A 211 -1.55 27.90 -7.18
C SER A 211 -2.20 28.74 -6.07
N LYS A 212 -1.63 28.73 -4.86
CA LYS A 212 -2.10 29.55 -3.72
C LYS A 212 -1.98 31.05 -3.99
N GLU A 213 -0.93 31.47 -4.68
CA GLU A 213 -0.73 32.88 -5.05
C GLU A 213 -1.68 33.33 -6.18
N THR A 214 -2.04 32.43 -7.09
CA THR A 214 -2.70 32.78 -8.37
C THR A 214 -4.21 32.46 -8.41
N CYS A 215 -4.71 31.63 -7.49
CA CYS A 215 -6.11 31.20 -7.45
C CYS A 215 -6.65 31.26 -6.02
N HIS A 216 -7.57 32.18 -5.74
CA HIS A 216 -8.22 32.33 -4.43
C HIS A 216 -9.10 31.13 -4.01
N GLU A 217 -9.39 30.18 -4.91
CA GLU A 217 -10.18 28.96 -4.65
C GLU A 217 -9.31 27.72 -4.33
N THR A 218 -7.99 27.86 -4.22
CA THR A 218 -7.07 26.70 -4.07
C THR A 218 -7.05 26.06 -2.69
N ASP A 219 -7.61 26.72 -1.67
CA ASP A 219 -7.81 26.09 -0.36
C ASP A 219 -8.77 24.89 -0.45
N ILE A 220 -9.60 24.81 -1.51
CA ILE A 220 -10.49 23.69 -1.78
C ILE A 220 -9.71 22.49 -2.34
N PHE A 221 -8.74 22.71 -3.23
CA PHE A 221 -7.98 21.65 -3.90
C PHE A 221 -6.60 21.42 -3.29
N ASP A 222 -6.55 21.22 -1.97
CA ASP A 222 -5.29 20.94 -1.27
C ASP A 222 -4.80 19.50 -1.53
N PHE A 223 -3.49 19.36 -1.68
CA PHE A 223 -2.81 18.08 -1.90
C PHE A 223 -1.45 18.03 -1.19
N ASP A 224 -1.24 18.83 -0.14
CA ASP A 224 0.00 18.80 0.66
C ASP A 224 0.06 17.51 1.51
N PRO A 225 1.03 16.60 1.26
CA PRO A 225 1.17 15.39 2.06
C PRO A 225 1.51 15.69 3.53
N MET A 226 2.03 16.88 3.86
CA MET A 226 2.29 17.30 5.24
C MET A 226 1.01 17.42 6.09
N ASN A 227 -0.16 17.55 5.46
CA ASN A 227 -1.44 17.66 6.15
C ASN A 227 -2.01 16.30 6.58
N ILE A 228 -1.30 15.20 6.29
CA ILE A 228 -1.72 13.84 6.66
C ILE A 228 -1.16 13.52 8.06
N ASP A 229 -2.05 13.37 9.03
CA ASP A 229 -1.72 12.64 10.26
C ASP A 229 -1.84 11.14 9.96
N TRP A 230 -0.71 10.44 9.88
CA TRP A 230 -0.70 9.03 9.51
C TRP A 230 -1.42 8.13 10.51
N ASP A 231 -1.39 8.46 11.81
CA ASP A 231 -2.06 7.64 12.81
C ASP A 231 -3.57 7.77 12.67
N ASP A 232 -4.07 9.01 12.60
CA ASP A 232 -5.50 9.29 12.41
C ASP A 232 -6.00 8.77 11.05
N TYR A 233 -5.27 9.06 9.97
CA TYR A 233 -5.64 8.62 8.63
C TYR A 233 -5.72 7.09 8.55
N MET A 234 -4.75 6.35 9.09
CA MET A 234 -4.79 4.89 9.01
C MET A 234 -5.85 4.28 9.93
N MET A 235 -5.96 4.76 11.16
CA MET A 235 -6.84 4.18 12.19
C MET A 235 -8.31 4.55 12.00
N ASN A 236 -8.60 5.79 11.59
CA ASN A 236 -9.96 6.34 11.56
C ASN A 236 -10.52 6.52 10.15
N VAL A 237 -9.68 6.46 9.11
CA VAL A 237 -10.13 6.70 7.72
C VAL A 237 -9.87 5.48 6.82
N HIS A 238 -8.62 5.11 6.61
CA HIS A 238 -8.23 4.14 5.59
C HIS A 238 -8.59 2.69 5.95
N ILE A 239 -8.19 2.19 7.13
CA ILE A 239 -8.52 0.80 7.54
C ILE A 239 -10.04 0.64 7.74
N PRO A 240 -10.77 1.57 8.40
CA PRO A 240 -12.23 1.53 8.43
C PRO A 240 -12.88 1.54 7.04
N GLY A 241 -12.35 2.34 6.12
CA GLY A 241 -12.77 2.38 4.72
C GLY A 241 -12.63 1.02 4.04
N LEU A 242 -11.47 0.39 4.18
CA LEU A 242 -11.23 -0.97 3.68
C LEU A 242 -12.22 -1.98 4.27
N VAL A 243 -12.48 -1.91 5.58
CA VAL A 243 -13.46 -2.80 6.21
C VAL A 243 -14.86 -2.58 5.64
N LYS A 244 -15.26 -1.32 5.45
CA LYS A 244 -16.59 -0.94 4.98
C LYS A 244 -16.84 -1.34 3.52
N TYR A 245 -15.86 -1.14 2.64
CA TYR A 245 -16.08 -1.28 1.20
C TYR A 245 -15.56 -2.62 0.63
N GLU A 246 -14.59 -3.27 1.26
CA GLU A 246 -13.87 -4.42 0.67
C GLU A 246 -13.88 -5.71 1.51
N MET A 247 -14.26 -5.68 2.79
CA MET A 247 -14.15 -6.84 3.69
C MET A 247 -15.45 -7.55 4.00
#